data_AF-A0A3B0WKD6-F1
#
_entry.id   AF-A0A3B0WKD6-F1
#
_cell.length_a   1.000
_cell.length_b   1.000
_cell.length_c   1.000
_cell.angle_alpha   90.00
_cell.angle_beta   90.00
_cell.angle_gamma   90.00
#
_symmetry.space_group_name_H-M   'P 1'
#
loop_
_entity.id
_entity.type
_entity.pdbx_description
1 polymer ?
#
loop_
_entity_poly.entity_id
_entity_poly.type
_entity_poly.pdbx_seq_one_letter_code
_entity_poly.pdbx_strand_id
1 'polypeptide(L)'
;MSKRAQPTKAILILGILLILIPVGAYLFHNAQSSSTPNTIEYHTPKDVEFFTSKTVGFFTPSQLEDSQHLSNYSILNTNPKENYSQFESTTLFKALNQVKNTPHKIVINLSDILFIHKTTQELNNTIQYKQQTHTKKFPPPHYPKVHKPLDPQALQNTINTLFQYITPYKSTIQALLVADEPYLNGISKQDLETVIHALKQHQIQNGLSPIPLWINFAGALFNPQFAKIVDQNLGQYVYNLDNYYQNQTQREPKMSAKEKQDFNNWKNIIKKYRLVSYEQAGNIYVQGGLPKGLDLVSFDFYLSTLLFDNMYQNVLEWFANSQKIPSCAPFKNTPLSDIKVQLSFLQNGPVSSKPQQDKQHLNQLFECRMDATTQLLQQQITKDYPADNAPSIIMIAESSSNAFFERNKDYQIEPNQPEVLVEQRVYNEVERYINYHQRTPHIFNSGIAYFLYPNAYDYSIKLKIKGVQDLPTVKSLIKETLQKQNDDQEPVRE
;
A
#
# COMPACT_ATOMS: atom_id res chain seq x y z
N MET A 1 47.88 36.82 40.63
CA MET A 1 47.72 38.26 40.39
C MET A 1 46.71 38.46 39.26
N SER A 2 45.60 39.12 39.59
CA SER A 2 44.52 39.53 38.68
C SER A 2 44.98 40.68 37.78
N LYS A 3 44.40 40.79 36.57
CA LYS A 3 43.91 42.08 36.03
C LYS A 3 42.93 41.86 34.86
N ARG A 4 41.72 42.39 35.04
CA ARG A 4 40.64 42.60 34.05
C ARG A 4 40.94 43.81 33.15
N ALA A 5 40.36 43.83 31.95
CA ALA A 5 39.66 45.00 31.39
C ALA A 5 38.73 44.60 30.22
N GLN A 6 37.46 45.05 30.30
CA GLN A 6 36.52 45.38 29.20
C GLN A 6 36.63 46.91 28.95
N PRO A 7 36.09 47.57 27.89
CA PRO A 7 34.76 47.44 27.24
C PRO A 7 34.81 47.58 25.68
N THR A 8 33.75 47.63 24.84
CA THR A 8 32.75 48.73 24.62
C THR A 8 31.59 48.31 23.68
N LYS A 9 30.49 49.08 23.78
CA LYS A 9 29.14 48.96 23.17
C LYS A 9 29.00 49.61 21.77
N ALA A 10 27.97 49.20 21.01
CA ALA A 10 27.15 49.98 20.04
C ALA A 10 25.80 49.21 19.84
N ILE A 11 24.57 49.65 20.15
CA ILE A 11 23.68 50.76 19.65
C ILE A 11 23.58 50.75 18.11
N LEU A 12 22.54 50.21 17.43
CA LEU A 12 21.07 50.45 17.30
C LEU A 12 20.70 51.50 16.21
N ILE A 13 19.64 51.18 15.43
CA ILE A 13 18.71 51.99 14.60
C ILE A 13 19.02 52.00 13.07
N LEU A 14 18.11 52.01 12.07
CA LEU A 14 16.71 51.60 11.76
C LEU A 14 16.36 52.27 10.38
N GLY A 15 15.50 51.68 9.54
CA GLY A 15 14.79 52.37 8.42
C GLY A 15 15.21 51.92 6.99
N ILE A 16 14.39 51.31 6.10
CA ILE A 16 13.09 51.62 5.45
C ILE A 16 13.26 51.93 3.93
N LEU A 17 12.65 51.07 3.10
CA LEU A 17 11.93 51.23 1.80
C LEU A 17 12.48 51.95 0.51
N LEU A 18 12.22 51.25 -0.61
CA LEU A 18 11.68 51.66 -1.95
C LEU A 18 12.59 51.77 -3.20
N ILE A 19 12.26 50.86 -4.16
CA ILE A 19 12.12 50.95 -5.64
C ILE A 19 13.34 51.30 -6.53
N LEU A 20 13.66 50.40 -7.48
CA LEU A 20 13.55 50.60 -8.95
C LEU A 20 14.12 49.40 -9.73
N ILE A 21 13.29 48.78 -10.58
CA ILE A 21 13.61 47.97 -11.78
C ILE A 21 13.79 49.02 -12.91
N PRO A 22 14.67 48.90 -13.95
CA PRO A 22 14.41 47.91 -15.01
C PRO A 22 15.51 47.48 -16.01
N VAL A 23 15.08 46.49 -16.80
CA VAL A 23 15.46 46.07 -18.17
C VAL A 23 16.81 45.41 -18.42
N GLY A 24 16.70 44.13 -18.78
CA GLY A 24 17.61 43.38 -19.63
C GLY A 24 16.87 42.22 -20.27
N ALA A 25 15.83 42.53 -21.05
CA ALA A 25 15.09 41.58 -21.88
C ALA A 25 15.94 41.16 -23.08
N TYR A 26 15.99 39.86 -23.40
CA TYR A 26 16.10 39.41 -24.79
C TYR A 26 15.45 38.02 -24.95
N LEU A 27 14.28 38.05 -25.59
CA LEU A 27 13.67 37.09 -26.53
C LEU A 27 13.39 35.63 -26.10
N PHE A 28 12.10 35.34 -25.87
CA PHE A 28 11.34 34.34 -26.65
C PHE A 28 9.82 34.69 -26.64
N HIS A 29 9.36 35.26 -27.74
CA HIS A 29 7.99 35.28 -28.29
C HIS A 29 8.23 34.91 -29.77
N ASN A 30 7.57 33.98 -30.45
CA ASN A 30 6.19 33.54 -30.42
C ASN A 30 6.10 32.09 -30.91
N ALA A 31 5.33 31.28 -30.20
CA ALA A 31 4.40 30.32 -30.78
C ALA A 31 3.28 30.10 -29.75
N GLN A 32 2.49 31.15 -29.52
CA GLN A 32 1.13 30.98 -29.01
C GLN A 32 0.34 30.22 -30.08
N SER A 33 0.36 28.89 -29.99
CA SER A 33 -0.84 28.14 -30.34
C SER A 33 -1.77 28.27 -29.13
N SER A 34 -2.81 29.08 -29.31
CA SER A 34 -3.99 29.07 -28.46
C SER A 34 -4.66 27.70 -28.59
N SER A 35 -4.23 26.75 -27.77
CA SER A 35 -5.13 25.73 -27.28
C SER A 35 -5.36 26.06 -25.81
N THR A 36 -6.56 26.51 -25.48
CA THR A 36 -7.13 26.17 -24.17
C THR A 36 -6.74 24.73 -23.86
N PRO A 37 -6.21 24.41 -22.66
CA PRO A 37 -5.96 23.01 -22.33
C PRO A 37 -7.30 22.32 -22.54
N ASN A 38 -7.38 21.49 -23.57
CA ASN A 38 -8.57 20.68 -23.82
C ASN A 38 -8.81 20.01 -22.48
N THR A 39 -9.93 20.33 -21.84
CA THR A 39 -10.34 19.67 -20.62
C THR A 39 -10.65 18.26 -21.08
N ILE A 40 -9.66 17.38 -20.95
CA ILE A 40 -9.82 15.99 -21.34
C ILE A 40 -10.77 15.41 -20.31
N GLU A 41 -12.03 15.27 -20.72
CA GLU A 41 -13.02 14.54 -19.95
C GLU A 41 -12.55 13.10 -19.90
N TYR A 42 -12.04 12.71 -18.73
CA TYR A 42 -11.78 11.31 -18.46
C TYR A 42 -13.13 10.65 -18.25
N HIS A 43 -13.53 9.80 -19.20
CA HIS A 43 -14.63 8.88 -18.97
C HIS A 43 -14.06 7.55 -18.51
N THR A 44 -14.47 7.10 -17.35
CA THR A 44 -14.33 5.75 -16.87
C THR A 44 -15.15 4.86 -17.80
N PRO A 45 -14.56 3.84 -18.44
CA PRO A 45 -15.32 2.88 -19.20
C PRO A 45 -16.43 2.30 -18.33
N LYS A 46 -17.70 2.45 -18.74
CA LYS A 46 -18.83 1.78 -18.09
C LYS A 46 -18.65 0.29 -18.37
N ASP A 47 -18.27 -0.45 -17.33
CA ASP A 47 -17.88 -1.85 -17.35
C ASP A 47 -16.61 -2.10 -18.19
N VAL A 48 -15.49 -2.30 -17.50
CA VAL A 48 -14.31 -2.88 -18.13
C VAL A 48 -14.71 -4.29 -18.57
N GLU A 49 -14.85 -4.55 -19.87
CA GLU A 49 -15.51 -5.72 -20.51
C GLU A 49 -15.26 -7.10 -19.86
N PHE A 50 -14.17 -7.25 -19.11
CA PHE A 50 -13.77 -8.46 -18.40
C PHE A 50 -13.96 -8.45 -16.87
N PHE A 51 -13.89 -7.28 -16.23
CA PHE A 51 -14.08 -7.18 -14.79
C PHE A 51 -15.57 -7.14 -14.49
N THR A 52 -16.02 -8.14 -13.76
CA THR A 52 -17.35 -8.23 -13.18
C THR A 52 -17.18 -8.56 -11.71
N SER A 53 -18.28 -8.51 -10.95
CA SER A 53 -18.24 -8.97 -9.56
C SER A 53 -17.76 -10.43 -9.48
N LYS A 54 -17.96 -11.27 -10.50
CA LYS A 54 -17.54 -12.68 -10.49
C LYS A 54 -16.07 -12.90 -10.87
N THR A 55 -15.34 -11.87 -11.28
CA THR A 55 -13.97 -12.02 -11.75
C THR A 55 -13.02 -12.26 -10.57
N VAL A 56 -12.18 -13.30 -10.65
CA VAL A 56 -11.14 -13.59 -9.65
C VAL A 56 -9.76 -13.45 -10.26
N GLY A 57 -8.83 -12.88 -9.51
CA GLY A 57 -7.44 -12.71 -9.91
C GLY A 57 -6.43 -13.12 -8.84
N PHE A 58 -5.17 -13.16 -9.27
CA PHE A 58 -4.04 -13.40 -8.38
C PHE A 58 -2.93 -12.37 -8.57
N PHE A 59 -2.35 -11.89 -7.47
CA PHE A 59 -1.03 -11.27 -7.46
C PHE A 59 0.03 -12.36 -7.64
N THR A 60 0.75 -12.32 -8.75
CA THR A 60 1.76 -13.32 -9.15
C THR A 60 3.10 -12.60 -9.32
N PRO A 61 3.98 -12.61 -8.30
CA PRO A 61 5.09 -11.66 -8.23
C PRO A 61 6.23 -11.90 -9.23
N SER A 62 6.36 -13.09 -9.83
CA SER A 62 7.56 -13.40 -10.63
C SER A 62 7.38 -14.29 -11.85
N GLN A 63 6.32 -15.11 -11.96
CA GLN A 63 6.03 -15.91 -13.15
C GLN A 63 4.53 -16.10 -13.26
N LEU A 64 4.04 -16.27 -14.50
CA LEU A 64 2.69 -16.73 -14.73
C LEU A 64 2.65 -18.23 -14.42
N GLU A 65 2.40 -18.56 -13.16
CA GLU A 65 2.26 -19.94 -12.69
C GLU A 65 1.06 -20.63 -13.36
N ASP A 66 0.64 -21.79 -12.85
CA ASP A 66 -0.68 -22.37 -13.20
C ASP A 66 -1.86 -21.44 -12.83
N SER A 67 -1.61 -20.20 -12.37
CA SER A 67 -2.61 -19.16 -12.11
C SER A 67 -3.58 -18.98 -13.28
N GLN A 68 -3.10 -19.10 -14.52
CA GLN A 68 -3.95 -19.03 -15.71
C GLN A 68 -5.05 -20.08 -15.77
N HIS A 69 -4.90 -21.19 -15.06
CA HIS A 69 -5.89 -22.26 -14.93
C HIS A 69 -6.74 -22.14 -13.65
N LEU A 70 -6.43 -21.15 -12.80
CA LEU A 70 -7.02 -20.98 -11.48
C LEU A 70 -7.74 -19.64 -11.34
N SER A 71 -7.58 -18.70 -12.27
CA SER A 71 -8.18 -17.37 -12.20
C SER A 71 -8.47 -16.79 -13.57
N ASN A 72 -9.30 -15.75 -13.58
CA ASN A 72 -9.60 -14.98 -14.77
C ASN A 72 -8.39 -14.10 -15.16
N TYR A 73 -7.68 -13.52 -14.18
CA TYR A 73 -6.52 -12.67 -14.45
C TYR A 73 -5.36 -12.85 -13.45
N SER A 74 -4.19 -12.37 -13.85
CA SER A 74 -2.99 -12.27 -13.01
C SER A 74 -2.48 -10.82 -12.97
N ILE A 75 -2.02 -10.39 -11.81
CA ILE A 75 -1.38 -9.09 -11.58
C ILE A 75 0.13 -9.31 -11.51
N LEU A 76 0.86 -8.77 -12.47
CA LEU A 76 2.29 -8.97 -12.64
C LEU A 76 3.05 -7.69 -12.32
N ASN A 77 4.10 -7.82 -11.50
CA ASN A 77 5.01 -6.72 -11.21
C ASN A 77 5.96 -6.47 -12.39
N THR A 78 6.10 -5.21 -12.79
CA THR A 78 7.24 -4.79 -13.60
C THR A 78 8.51 -4.86 -12.76
N ASN A 79 9.64 -5.23 -13.35
CA ASN A 79 10.92 -5.31 -12.66
C ASN A 79 11.83 -4.16 -13.12
N PRO A 80 12.18 -3.20 -12.25
CA PRO A 80 12.99 -2.04 -12.65
C PRO A 80 14.43 -2.41 -12.99
N LYS A 81 14.90 -3.61 -12.61
CA LYS A 81 16.22 -4.13 -12.99
C LYS A 81 16.22 -4.78 -14.37
N GLU A 82 15.04 -5.08 -14.93
CA GLU A 82 14.97 -5.60 -16.28
C GLU A 82 15.21 -4.47 -17.27
N ASN A 83 16.12 -4.73 -18.22
CA ASN A 83 16.38 -3.79 -19.27
C ASN A 83 15.25 -3.87 -20.31
N TYR A 84 14.31 -2.95 -20.24
CA TYR A 84 13.21 -2.85 -21.19
C TYR A 84 13.67 -2.47 -22.62
N SER A 85 14.95 -2.13 -22.85
CA SER A 85 15.51 -2.09 -24.21
C SER A 85 15.73 -3.50 -24.81
N GLN A 86 15.66 -4.54 -23.99
CA GLN A 86 15.60 -5.95 -24.39
C GLN A 86 14.30 -6.60 -23.88
N PHE A 87 13.16 -5.96 -24.19
CA PHE A 87 11.84 -6.35 -23.67
C PHE A 87 11.52 -7.83 -23.85
N GLU A 88 11.95 -8.45 -24.95
CA GLU A 88 11.70 -9.87 -25.25
C GLU A 88 12.26 -10.82 -24.18
N SER A 89 13.25 -10.38 -23.41
CA SER A 89 13.85 -11.15 -22.32
C SER A 89 13.12 -11.00 -20.97
N THR A 90 12.23 -10.00 -20.86
CA THR A 90 11.54 -9.63 -19.63
C THR A 90 10.58 -10.71 -19.17
N THR A 91 10.35 -10.76 -17.87
CA THR A 91 9.36 -11.65 -17.26
C THR A 91 7.95 -11.30 -17.76
N LEU A 92 7.66 -10.00 -17.92
CA LEU A 92 6.39 -9.50 -18.43
C LEU A 92 6.12 -9.97 -19.87
N PHE A 93 7.10 -9.86 -20.78
CA PHE A 93 6.92 -10.32 -22.16
C PHE A 93 6.66 -11.82 -22.26
N LYS A 94 7.38 -12.63 -21.48
CA LYS A 94 7.19 -14.09 -21.44
C LYS A 94 5.76 -14.43 -21.00
N ALA A 95 5.29 -13.79 -19.94
CA ALA A 95 3.92 -13.98 -19.45
C ALA A 95 2.87 -13.54 -20.49
N LEU A 96 3.02 -12.36 -21.10
CA LEU A 96 2.11 -11.89 -22.15
C LEU A 96 2.05 -12.87 -23.34
N ASN A 97 3.20 -13.41 -23.78
CA ASN A 97 3.24 -14.41 -24.85
C ASN A 97 2.57 -15.74 -24.48
N GLN A 98 2.67 -16.15 -23.22
CA GLN A 98 2.08 -17.39 -22.74
C GLN A 98 0.55 -17.35 -22.81
N VAL A 99 -0.08 -16.20 -22.53
CA VAL A 99 -1.54 -16.06 -22.46
C VAL A 99 -2.20 -15.35 -23.63
N LYS A 100 -1.44 -14.83 -24.61
CA LYS A 100 -1.98 -14.01 -25.71
C LYS A 100 -3.14 -14.64 -26.51
N ASN A 101 -3.19 -15.96 -26.56
CA ASN A 101 -4.22 -16.73 -27.27
C ASN A 101 -5.16 -17.49 -26.32
N THR A 102 -5.26 -17.04 -25.07
CA THR A 102 -6.10 -17.63 -24.03
C THR A 102 -7.11 -16.59 -23.53
N PRO A 103 -8.21 -17.00 -22.86
CA PRO A 103 -9.11 -16.03 -22.23
C PRO A 103 -8.51 -15.33 -21.01
N HIS A 104 -7.38 -15.81 -20.47
CA HIS A 104 -6.73 -15.24 -19.28
C HIS A 104 -6.17 -13.85 -19.58
N LYS A 105 -6.30 -12.94 -18.60
CA LYS A 105 -5.88 -11.55 -18.74
C LYS A 105 -4.76 -11.15 -17.79
N ILE A 106 -4.06 -10.08 -18.15
CA ILE A 106 -2.93 -9.53 -17.38
C ILE A 106 -3.25 -8.12 -16.91
N VAL A 107 -3.08 -7.88 -15.62
CA VAL A 107 -2.90 -6.53 -15.07
C VAL A 107 -1.41 -6.30 -14.89
N ILE A 108 -0.91 -5.18 -15.39
CA ILE A 108 0.51 -4.82 -15.27
C ILE A 108 0.64 -3.82 -14.12
N ASN A 109 1.36 -4.19 -13.06
CA ASN A 109 1.71 -3.29 -11.97
C ASN A 109 2.95 -2.48 -12.36
N LEU A 110 2.74 -1.17 -12.52
CA LEU A 110 3.72 -0.20 -13.00
C LEU A 110 4.43 0.56 -11.87
N SER A 111 4.11 0.26 -10.61
CA SER A 111 4.61 1.01 -9.43
C SER A 111 6.13 1.18 -9.46
N ASP A 112 6.86 0.13 -9.79
CA ASP A 112 8.33 0.12 -9.74
C ASP A 112 9.01 0.81 -10.93
N ILE A 113 8.28 1.10 -12.01
CA ILE A 113 8.84 1.77 -13.20
C ILE A 113 8.37 3.22 -13.35
N LEU A 114 7.25 3.61 -12.72
CA LEU A 114 6.75 4.99 -12.77
C LEU A 114 7.22 5.86 -11.60
N PHE A 115 7.66 5.22 -10.52
CA PHE A 115 8.10 5.88 -9.30
C PHE A 115 9.49 5.42 -8.90
N ILE A 116 10.25 6.33 -8.31
CA ILE A 116 11.60 6.09 -7.80
C ILE A 116 11.69 6.46 -6.33
N HIS A 117 12.62 5.83 -5.61
CA HIS A 117 12.90 6.18 -4.23
C HIS A 117 13.27 7.66 -4.09
N LYS A 118 12.73 8.33 -3.07
CA LYS A 118 13.22 9.64 -2.65
C LYS A 118 14.66 9.51 -2.15
N THR A 119 15.48 10.52 -2.43
CA THR A 119 16.81 10.63 -1.85
C THR A 119 16.71 10.95 -0.36
N THR A 120 17.79 10.71 0.38
CA THR A 120 17.83 11.01 1.83
C THR A 120 17.56 12.47 2.17
N GLN A 121 17.87 13.38 1.23
CA GLN A 121 17.69 14.83 1.35
C GLN A 121 16.22 15.25 1.13
N GLU A 122 15.45 14.44 0.41
CA GLU A 122 14.04 14.67 0.11
C GLU A 122 13.10 14.12 1.21
N LEU A 123 13.65 13.37 2.17
CA LEU A 123 12.90 12.86 3.30
C LEU A 123 12.80 13.89 4.42
N ASN A 124 11.60 14.00 4.98
CA ASN A 124 11.41 14.69 6.24
C ASN A 124 12.13 13.93 7.35
N ASN A 125 13.03 14.65 8.03
CA ASN A 125 13.76 14.16 9.19
C ASN A 125 13.11 14.55 10.52
N THR A 126 11.88 15.06 10.46
CA THR A 126 11.08 15.45 11.62
C THR A 126 9.74 14.73 11.62
N ILE A 127 9.19 14.55 12.81
CA ILE A 127 7.84 14.03 13.03
C ILE A 127 7.06 15.02 13.92
N GLN A 128 5.74 14.94 13.88
CA GLN A 128 4.88 15.59 14.86
C GLN A 128 4.44 14.57 15.91
N TYR A 129 4.67 14.88 17.18
CA TYR A 129 4.17 14.07 18.30
C TYR A 129 3.75 14.99 19.44
N LYS A 130 2.50 14.84 19.92
CA LYS A 130 1.90 15.70 20.96
C LYS A 130 2.09 17.20 20.70
N GLN A 131 1.86 17.63 19.44
CA GLN A 131 2.01 19.01 18.97
C GLN A 131 3.44 19.57 19.06
N GLN A 132 4.44 18.70 19.21
CA GLN A 132 5.85 19.07 19.19
C GLN A 132 6.55 18.43 18.00
N THR A 133 7.42 19.21 17.36
CA THR A 133 8.32 18.73 16.32
C THR A 133 9.48 17.98 16.97
N HIS A 134 9.68 16.72 16.59
CA HIS A 134 10.80 15.90 17.04
C HIS A 134 11.69 15.52 15.86
N THR A 135 13.00 15.73 16.01
CA THR A 135 14.00 15.35 14.99
C THR A 135 14.45 13.91 15.20
N LYS A 136 14.27 13.10 14.15
CA LYS A 136 14.67 11.70 14.08
C LYS A 136 16.16 11.52 14.40
N LYS A 137 16.52 10.53 15.23
CA LYS A 137 17.92 10.28 15.64
C LYS A 137 18.71 9.40 14.70
N PHE A 138 18.05 8.47 14.03
CA PHE A 138 18.67 7.57 13.06
C PHE A 138 18.58 8.14 11.65
N PRO A 139 19.68 8.16 10.88
CA PRO A 139 19.65 8.60 9.50
C PRO A 139 18.83 7.63 8.63
N PRO A 140 18.18 8.11 7.56
CA PRO A 140 17.45 7.25 6.64
C PRO A 140 18.37 6.19 5.98
N PRO A 141 17.82 5.04 5.55
CA PRO A 141 18.58 4.05 4.81
C PRO A 141 18.91 4.57 3.40
N HIS A 142 19.87 3.94 2.72
CA HIS A 142 20.23 4.31 1.34
C HIS A 142 19.07 4.16 0.34
N TYR A 143 18.15 3.22 0.58
CA TYR A 143 16.98 2.95 -0.27
C TYR A 143 15.71 3.01 0.59
N PRO A 144 15.11 4.20 0.78
CA PRO A 144 13.89 4.34 1.58
C PRO A 144 12.64 3.88 0.80
N LYS A 145 11.65 3.28 1.47
CA LYS A 145 10.36 2.88 0.84
C LYS A 145 9.47 4.09 0.43
N VAL A 146 9.93 5.32 0.60
CA VAL A 146 9.19 6.53 0.21
C VAL A 146 9.58 6.89 -1.22
N HIS A 147 8.59 7.15 -2.07
CA HIS A 147 8.76 7.32 -3.50
C HIS A 147 8.31 8.68 -4.01
N LYS A 148 8.77 9.03 -5.20
CA LYS A 148 8.35 10.19 -6.00
C LYS A 148 8.21 9.75 -7.47
N PRO A 149 7.40 10.43 -8.28
CA PRO A 149 7.32 10.11 -9.70
C PRO A 149 8.68 10.33 -10.39
N LEU A 150 8.90 9.63 -11.51
CA LEU A 150 9.96 9.99 -12.44
C LEU A 150 9.84 11.46 -12.87
N ASP A 151 10.97 12.07 -13.23
CA ASP A 151 10.94 13.38 -13.88
C ASP A 151 10.17 13.30 -15.22
N PRO A 152 9.63 14.42 -15.74
CA PRO A 152 8.75 14.38 -16.92
C PRO A 152 9.36 13.71 -18.15
N GLN A 153 10.67 13.89 -18.39
CA GLN A 153 11.33 13.30 -19.55
C GLN A 153 11.51 11.79 -19.37
N ALA A 154 11.98 11.35 -18.19
CA ALA A 154 12.12 9.94 -17.87
C ALA A 154 10.76 9.22 -17.85
N LEU A 155 9.71 9.88 -17.34
CA LEU A 155 8.34 9.38 -17.34
C LEU A 155 7.83 9.16 -18.77
N GLN A 156 7.96 10.16 -19.64
CA GLN A 156 7.51 10.06 -21.03
C GLN A 156 8.27 8.96 -21.78
N ASN A 157 9.59 8.87 -21.59
CA ASN A 157 10.39 7.81 -22.20
C ASN A 157 9.94 6.42 -21.74
N THR A 158 9.73 6.25 -20.43
CA THR A 158 9.27 4.99 -19.85
C THR A 158 7.90 4.59 -20.39
N ILE A 159 6.95 5.52 -20.46
CA ILE A 159 5.62 5.28 -21.02
C ILE A 159 5.72 4.91 -22.51
N ASN A 160 6.49 5.67 -23.31
CA ASN A 160 6.67 5.38 -24.73
C ASN A 160 7.24 3.97 -24.94
N THR A 161 8.29 3.62 -24.21
CA THR A 161 8.91 2.28 -24.27
C THR A 161 7.91 1.20 -23.86
N LEU A 162 7.20 1.37 -22.74
CA LEU A 162 6.18 0.42 -22.28
C LEU A 162 5.14 0.15 -23.39
N PHE A 163 4.52 1.21 -23.92
CA PHE A 163 3.44 1.10 -24.89
C PHE A 163 3.87 0.55 -26.25
N GLN A 164 5.11 0.79 -26.68
CA GLN A 164 5.68 0.12 -27.87
C GLN A 164 5.61 -1.41 -27.74
N TYR A 165 5.83 -1.94 -26.55
CA TYR A 165 5.87 -3.38 -26.34
C TYR A 165 4.54 -4.02 -25.95
N ILE A 166 3.66 -3.29 -25.27
CA ILE A 166 2.39 -3.85 -24.81
C ILE A 166 1.26 -3.73 -25.84
N THR A 167 1.37 -2.83 -26.82
CA THR A 167 0.35 -2.63 -27.88
C THR A 167 -0.02 -3.92 -28.63
N PRO A 168 0.92 -4.81 -29.01
CA PRO A 168 0.58 -6.10 -29.63
C PRO A 168 -0.28 -7.02 -28.75
N TYR A 169 -0.30 -6.79 -27.43
CA TYR A 169 -1.01 -7.59 -26.43
C TYR A 169 -2.26 -6.90 -25.89
N LYS A 170 -2.81 -5.90 -26.58
CA LYS A 170 -3.96 -5.11 -26.10
C LYS A 170 -5.18 -5.95 -25.71
N SER A 171 -5.42 -7.09 -26.35
CA SER A 171 -6.52 -7.99 -26.02
C SER A 171 -6.25 -8.85 -24.78
N THR A 172 -4.98 -8.96 -24.37
CA THR A 172 -4.51 -9.72 -23.22
C THR A 172 -4.44 -8.86 -21.97
N ILE A 173 -4.17 -7.56 -22.13
CA ILE A 173 -3.97 -6.63 -21.01
C ILE A 173 -5.30 -6.03 -20.59
N GLN A 174 -5.61 -6.15 -19.31
CA GLN A 174 -6.89 -5.75 -18.75
C GLN A 174 -6.88 -4.38 -18.08
N ALA A 175 -5.77 -4.06 -17.41
CA ALA A 175 -5.60 -2.81 -16.69
C ALA A 175 -4.12 -2.56 -16.40
N LEU A 176 -3.82 -1.32 -16.05
CA LEU A 176 -2.52 -0.89 -15.52
C LEU A 176 -2.71 -0.50 -14.06
N LEU A 177 -2.12 -1.25 -13.13
CA LEU A 177 -2.01 -0.83 -11.73
C LEU A 177 -0.91 0.23 -11.67
N VAL A 178 -1.33 1.49 -11.61
CA VAL A 178 -0.46 2.67 -11.66
C VAL A 178 0.42 2.71 -10.42
N ALA A 179 -0.18 2.52 -9.24
CA ALA A 179 0.53 2.57 -7.98
C ALA A 179 -0.11 1.66 -6.93
N ASP A 180 0.74 0.97 -6.19
CA ASP A 180 0.41 0.18 -5.01
C ASP A 180 0.81 0.91 -3.72
N GLU A 181 -0.14 1.02 -2.79
CA GLU A 181 -0.04 1.75 -1.52
C GLU A 181 0.54 3.18 -1.63
N PRO A 182 0.18 4.03 -2.62
CA PRO A 182 0.96 5.22 -2.94
C PRO A 182 1.08 6.23 -1.79
N TYR A 183 0.01 6.40 -1.01
CA TYR A 183 -0.01 7.38 0.08
C TYR A 183 0.83 6.93 1.28
N LEU A 184 0.87 5.62 1.55
CA LEU A 184 1.78 5.03 2.53
C LEU A 184 3.24 5.17 2.09
N ASN A 185 3.46 5.20 0.78
CA ASN A 185 4.76 5.38 0.16
C ASN A 185 5.09 6.86 -0.13
N GLY A 186 4.29 7.80 0.38
CA GLY A 186 4.56 9.25 0.32
C GLY A 186 4.44 9.89 -1.06
N ILE A 187 3.78 9.21 -2.00
CA ILE A 187 3.39 9.74 -3.31
C ILE A 187 2.13 10.58 -3.11
N SER A 188 2.13 11.83 -3.55
CA SER A 188 0.98 12.72 -3.35
C SER A 188 -0.15 12.45 -4.36
N LYS A 189 -1.36 12.93 -4.06
CA LYS A 189 -2.47 12.94 -5.02
C LYS A 189 -2.08 13.62 -6.35
N GLN A 190 -1.37 14.74 -6.28
CA GLN A 190 -0.96 15.49 -7.46
C GLN A 190 0.07 14.74 -8.30
N ASP A 191 1.00 14.03 -7.67
CA ASP A 191 1.97 13.19 -8.36
C ASP A 191 1.28 12.06 -9.14
N LEU A 192 0.29 11.42 -8.51
CA LEU A 192 -0.53 10.39 -9.16
C LEU A 192 -1.31 10.97 -10.35
N GLU A 193 -1.94 12.13 -10.19
CA GLU A 193 -2.67 12.80 -11.28
C GLU A 193 -1.77 13.16 -12.46
N THR A 194 -0.53 13.58 -12.21
CA THR A 194 0.47 13.83 -13.26
C THR A 194 0.79 12.55 -14.05
N VAL A 195 1.02 11.43 -13.36
CA VAL A 195 1.33 10.13 -13.99
C VAL A 195 0.11 9.60 -14.76
N ILE A 196 -1.08 9.65 -14.16
CA ILE A 196 -2.34 9.24 -14.78
C ILE A 196 -2.61 10.06 -16.05
N HIS A 197 -2.42 11.38 -15.99
CA HIS A 197 -2.58 12.25 -17.15
C HIS A 197 -1.63 11.85 -18.29
N ALA A 198 -0.35 11.62 -17.98
CA ALA A 198 0.64 11.19 -18.98
C ALA A 198 0.25 9.85 -19.64
N LEU A 199 -0.19 8.87 -18.85
CA LEU A 199 -0.67 7.57 -19.36
C LEU A 199 -1.90 7.74 -20.26
N LYS A 200 -2.91 8.52 -19.85
CA LYS A 200 -4.11 8.75 -20.67
C LYS A 200 -3.81 9.55 -21.94
N GLN A 201 -2.95 10.57 -21.86
CA GLN A 201 -2.50 11.32 -23.05
C GLN A 201 -1.83 10.41 -24.05
N HIS A 202 -0.91 9.56 -23.60
CA HIS A 202 -0.19 8.66 -24.48
C HIS A 202 -1.13 7.70 -25.22
N GLN A 203 -2.14 7.16 -24.53
CA GLN A 203 -3.15 6.29 -25.14
C GLN A 203 -3.96 7.02 -26.22
N ILE A 204 -4.40 8.25 -25.94
CA ILE A 204 -5.16 9.08 -26.91
C ILE A 204 -4.30 9.41 -28.14
N GLN A 205 -3.07 9.90 -27.93
CA GLN A 205 -2.18 10.34 -29.00
C GLN A 205 -1.80 9.21 -29.97
N ASN A 206 -1.79 7.97 -29.49
CA ASN A 206 -1.46 6.80 -30.30
C ASN A 206 -2.71 6.02 -30.77
N GLY A 207 -3.92 6.58 -30.59
CA GLY A 207 -5.17 5.95 -31.01
C GLY A 207 -5.42 4.58 -30.35
N LEU A 208 -4.89 4.39 -29.14
CA LEU A 208 -5.04 3.14 -28.41
C LEU A 208 -6.42 3.08 -27.76
N SER A 209 -7.02 1.88 -27.77
CA SER A 209 -8.18 1.61 -26.92
C SER A 209 -7.80 1.87 -25.46
N PRO A 210 -8.60 2.62 -24.69
CA PRO A 210 -8.28 2.92 -23.30
C PRO A 210 -8.11 1.66 -22.46
N ILE A 211 -6.90 1.46 -21.93
CA ILE A 211 -6.56 0.50 -20.90
C ILE A 211 -6.88 1.15 -19.54
N PRO A 212 -7.77 0.54 -18.73
CA PRO A 212 -8.13 1.04 -17.41
C PRO A 212 -6.95 1.28 -16.49
N LEU A 213 -6.98 2.38 -15.75
CA LEU A 213 -5.98 2.74 -14.76
C LEU A 213 -6.48 2.45 -13.35
N TRP A 214 -5.67 1.72 -12.59
CA TRP A 214 -5.98 1.22 -11.25
C TRP A 214 -5.00 1.77 -10.21
N ILE A 215 -5.50 2.13 -9.02
CA ILE A 215 -4.70 2.33 -7.81
C ILE A 215 -5.21 1.45 -6.66
N ASN A 216 -4.27 0.84 -5.94
CA ASN A 216 -4.52 0.13 -4.69
C ASN A 216 -4.02 0.95 -3.50
N PHE A 217 -4.88 1.23 -2.51
CA PHE A 217 -4.53 1.98 -1.30
C PHE A 217 -4.31 1.07 -0.10
N ALA A 218 -3.30 1.38 0.74
CA ALA A 218 -3.21 0.74 2.06
C ALA A 218 -4.24 1.32 3.02
N GLY A 219 -5.08 0.45 3.59
CA GLY A 219 -6.21 0.76 4.45
C GLY A 219 -7.10 1.85 3.85
N ALA A 220 -7.53 2.79 4.70
CA ALA A 220 -8.30 3.95 4.28
C ALA A 220 -7.42 5.19 4.09
N LEU A 221 -6.17 5.08 3.62
CA LEU A 221 -5.28 6.24 3.48
C LEU A 221 -5.79 7.32 2.50
N PHE A 222 -6.68 6.96 1.57
CA PHE A 222 -7.41 7.93 0.76
C PHE A 222 -8.30 8.87 1.62
N ASN A 223 -8.61 8.50 2.87
CA ASN A 223 -9.31 9.36 3.81
C ASN A 223 -8.30 10.19 4.63
N PRO A 224 -8.39 11.54 4.62
CA PRO A 224 -7.42 12.40 5.31
C PRO A 224 -7.41 12.25 6.83
N GLN A 225 -8.53 11.90 7.45
CA GLN A 225 -8.58 11.73 8.90
C GLN A 225 -7.90 10.42 9.31
N PHE A 226 -8.16 9.34 8.57
CA PHE A 226 -7.46 8.07 8.75
C PHE A 226 -5.94 8.24 8.54
N ALA A 227 -5.53 8.90 7.45
CA ALA A 227 -4.12 9.11 7.15
C ALA A 227 -3.38 9.91 8.24
N LYS A 228 -4.05 10.91 8.86
CA LYS A 228 -3.50 11.64 10.00
C LYS A 228 -3.32 10.76 11.24
N ILE A 229 -4.23 9.83 11.49
CA ILE A 229 -4.11 8.90 12.64
C ILE A 229 -2.96 7.93 12.41
N VAL A 230 -2.82 7.41 11.20
CA VAL A 230 -1.68 6.58 10.82
C VAL A 230 -0.37 7.36 11.01
N ASP A 231 -0.26 8.61 10.51
CA ASP A 231 0.93 9.44 10.69
C ASP A 231 1.23 9.75 12.18
N GLN A 232 0.19 9.99 12.99
CA GLN A 232 0.33 10.20 14.43
C GLN A 232 0.89 8.95 15.13
N ASN A 233 0.38 7.76 14.80
CA ASN A 233 0.86 6.50 15.37
C ASN A 233 2.31 6.21 14.92
N LEU A 234 2.65 6.52 13.67
CA LEU A 234 4.03 6.45 13.16
C LEU A 234 4.95 7.42 13.92
N GLY A 235 4.51 8.65 14.15
CA GLY A 235 5.22 9.64 14.96
C GLY A 235 5.44 9.16 16.40
N GLN A 236 4.42 8.57 17.04
CA GLN A 236 4.55 7.98 18.37
C GLN A 236 5.58 6.85 18.41
N TYR A 237 5.57 5.95 17.42
CA TYR A 237 6.54 4.87 17.30
C TYR A 237 7.98 5.42 17.24
N VAL A 238 8.23 6.38 16.35
CA VAL A 238 9.55 7.02 16.19
C VAL A 238 9.97 7.75 17.47
N TYR A 239 9.08 8.52 18.09
CA TYR A 239 9.36 9.22 19.34
C TYR A 239 9.78 8.26 20.45
N ASN A 240 9.05 7.15 20.63
CA ASN A 240 9.35 6.17 21.67
C ASN A 240 10.71 5.49 21.44
N LEU A 241 11.01 5.14 20.19
CA LEU A 241 12.28 4.54 19.80
C LEU A 241 13.47 5.49 20.04
N ASP A 242 13.32 6.75 19.64
CA ASP A 242 14.36 7.78 19.82
C ASP A 242 14.56 8.15 21.30
N ASN A 243 13.48 8.24 22.07
CA ASN A 243 13.54 8.48 23.51
C ASN A 243 14.24 7.32 24.23
N TYR A 244 13.97 6.07 23.86
CA TYR A 244 14.72 4.92 24.37
C TYR A 244 16.21 5.07 24.06
N TYR A 245 16.59 5.36 22.80
CA TYR A 245 17.98 5.58 22.43
C TYR A 245 18.66 6.67 23.27
N GLN A 246 18.01 7.82 23.47
CA GLN A 246 18.54 8.92 24.27
C GLN A 246 18.74 8.52 25.74
N ASN A 247 17.73 7.89 26.35
CA ASN A 247 17.79 7.47 27.75
C ASN A 247 18.87 6.42 27.99
N GLN A 248 19.02 5.46 27.07
CA GLN A 248 20.09 4.46 27.16
C GLN A 248 21.48 5.08 26.94
N THR A 249 21.62 6.01 25.99
CA THR A 249 22.89 6.72 25.76
C THR A 249 23.33 7.52 27.00
N GLN A 250 22.40 8.19 27.69
CA GLN A 250 22.69 8.91 28.94
C GLN A 250 23.08 7.96 30.09
N ARG A 251 22.51 6.75 30.12
CA ARG A 251 22.83 5.72 31.11
C ARG A 251 24.10 4.93 30.79
N GLU A 252 24.56 4.93 29.53
CA GLU A 252 25.69 4.14 29.04
C GLU A 252 26.96 4.22 29.92
N PRO A 253 27.36 5.40 30.45
CA PRO A 253 28.53 5.48 31.35
C PRO A 253 28.39 4.62 32.62
N LYS A 254 27.16 4.40 33.10
CA LYS A 254 26.84 3.66 34.33
C LYS A 254 26.43 2.20 34.09
N MET A 255 26.36 1.77 32.83
CA MET A 255 25.98 0.40 32.48
C MET A 255 27.11 -0.60 32.80
N SER A 256 26.72 -1.79 33.24
CA SER A 256 27.59 -2.97 33.28
C SER A 256 28.09 -3.35 31.87
N ALA A 257 29.12 -4.19 31.81
CA ALA A 257 29.64 -4.67 30.51
C ALA A 257 28.56 -5.38 29.66
N LYS A 258 27.70 -6.18 30.30
CA LYS A 258 26.60 -6.88 29.64
C LYS A 258 25.56 -5.90 29.08
N GLU A 259 25.11 -4.94 29.89
CA GLU A 259 24.15 -3.93 29.44
C GLU A 259 24.68 -3.09 28.27
N LYS A 260 25.98 -2.73 28.30
CA LYS A 260 26.63 -2.04 27.17
C LYS A 260 26.62 -2.88 25.90
N GLN A 261 26.93 -4.18 26.02
CA GLN A 261 26.89 -5.11 24.89
C GLN A 261 25.47 -5.22 24.33
N ASP A 262 24.46 -5.40 25.18
CA ASP A 262 23.06 -5.50 24.79
C ASP A 262 22.58 -4.21 24.10
N PHE A 263 22.95 -3.04 24.64
CA PHE A 263 22.63 -1.75 24.02
C PHE A 263 23.34 -1.54 22.69
N ASN A 264 24.61 -1.96 22.56
CA ASN A 264 25.34 -1.91 21.29
C ASN A 264 24.71 -2.84 20.23
N ASN A 265 24.28 -4.03 20.64
CA ASN A 265 23.56 -4.96 19.77
C ASN A 265 22.24 -4.33 19.31
N TRP A 266 21.48 -3.73 20.22
CA TRP A 266 20.24 -3.01 19.90
C TRP A 266 20.50 -1.85 18.91
N LYS A 267 21.53 -1.02 19.14
CA LYS A 267 21.92 0.07 18.23
C LYS A 267 22.21 -0.45 16.83
N ASN A 268 22.93 -1.56 16.71
CA ASN A 268 23.26 -2.20 15.42
C ASN A 268 22.00 -2.73 14.73
N ILE A 269 21.09 -3.35 15.48
CA ILE A 269 19.82 -3.85 14.95
C ILE A 269 18.97 -2.71 14.41
N ILE A 270 18.75 -1.64 15.18
CA ILE A 270 17.91 -0.50 14.75
C ILE A 270 18.53 0.26 13.58
N LYS A 271 19.85 0.39 13.52
CA LYS A 271 20.51 1.04 12.37
C LYS A 271 20.31 0.25 11.07
N LYS A 272 20.31 -1.08 11.13
CA LYS A 272 20.31 -1.96 9.95
C LYS A 272 18.94 -2.54 9.57
N TYR A 273 18.08 -2.77 10.56
CA TYR A 273 16.85 -3.58 10.42
C TYR A 273 15.63 -2.95 11.10
N ARG A 274 15.63 -1.65 11.41
CA ARG A 274 14.41 -1.01 11.92
C ARG A 274 13.28 -1.09 10.89
N LEU A 275 12.06 -1.04 11.40
CA LEU A 275 10.85 -1.05 10.57
C LEU A 275 10.78 0.19 9.69
N VAL A 276 10.29 -0.01 8.47
CA VAL A 276 10.00 1.05 7.48
C VAL A 276 9.08 2.15 7.99
N SER A 277 8.28 1.84 9.01
CA SER A 277 7.46 2.78 9.77
C SER A 277 8.28 3.99 10.27
N TYR A 278 9.58 3.80 10.57
CA TYR A 278 10.46 4.89 10.99
C TYR A 278 10.69 5.91 9.86
N GLU A 279 10.90 5.42 8.64
CA GLU A 279 11.07 6.27 7.44
C GLU A 279 9.75 6.94 7.08
N GLN A 280 8.64 6.19 7.10
CA GLN A 280 7.31 6.65 6.74
C GLN A 280 6.77 7.75 7.66
N ALA A 281 7.11 7.76 8.96
CA ALA A 281 6.66 8.78 9.89
C ALA A 281 7.00 10.21 9.39
N GLY A 282 6.00 11.06 9.18
CA GLY A 282 6.19 12.41 8.62
C GLY A 282 6.50 12.45 7.11
N ASN A 283 6.50 11.31 6.42
CA ASN A 283 6.75 11.21 4.96
C ASN A 283 5.58 10.59 4.18
N ILE A 284 4.54 10.08 4.85
CA ILE A 284 3.32 9.61 4.18
C ILE A 284 2.48 10.79 3.67
N TYR A 285 1.62 10.55 2.69
CA TYR A 285 0.69 11.56 2.21
C TYR A 285 -0.59 11.55 3.05
N VAL A 286 -0.85 12.65 3.78
CA VAL A 286 -1.94 12.73 4.78
C VAL A 286 -3.17 13.54 4.34
N GLN A 287 -3.13 14.15 3.16
CA GLN A 287 -4.25 15.00 2.69
C GLN A 287 -5.39 14.18 2.06
N GLY A 288 -5.16 12.89 1.78
CA GLY A 288 -6.16 11.99 1.21
C GLY A 288 -6.71 12.44 -0.15
N GLY A 289 -7.92 11.99 -0.47
CA GLY A 289 -8.55 12.11 -1.77
C GLY A 289 -8.24 10.94 -2.69
N LEU A 290 -9.04 10.81 -3.74
CA LEU A 290 -8.74 9.96 -4.88
C LEU A 290 -8.20 10.86 -6.00
N PRO A 291 -7.09 10.49 -6.68
CA PRO A 291 -6.62 11.23 -7.85
C PRO A 291 -7.64 11.10 -8.97
N LYS A 292 -7.79 12.14 -9.81
CA LYS A 292 -8.69 12.14 -10.97
C LYS A 292 -8.24 11.16 -12.05
N GLY A 293 -9.21 10.68 -12.82
CA GLY A 293 -8.97 9.87 -14.01
C GLY A 293 -8.68 8.40 -13.72
N LEU A 294 -9.01 7.91 -12.52
CA LEU A 294 -9.00 6.47 -12.24
C LEU A 294 -10.20 5.79 -12.87
N ASP A 295 -9.99 4.54 -13.28
CA ASP A 295 -11.05 3.67 -13.78
C ASP A 295 -11.35 2.56 -12.76
N LEU A 296 -10.33 2.16 -11.99
CA LEU A 296 -10.41 1.14 -10.95
C LEU A 296 -9.76 1.65 -9.67
N VAL A 297 -10.33 1.28 -8.53
CA VAL A 297 -9.77 1.55 -7.21
C VAL A 297 -9.91 0.32 -6.33
N SER A 298 -8.93 0.11 -5.46
CA SER A 298 -9.01 -0.90 -4.41
C SER A 298 -8.35 -0.41 -3.15
N PHE A 299 -8.51 -1.18 -2.10
CA PHE A 299 -7.68 -1.08 -0.93
C PHE A 299 -7.27 -2.47 -0.46
N ASP A 300 -6.16 -2.53 0.25
CA ASP A 300 -5.85 -3.63 1.12
C ASP A 300 -5.86 -3.22 2.58
N PHE A 301 -6.40 -4.09 3.43
CA PHE A 301 -6.28 -3.87 4.87
C PHE A 301 -6.10 -5.20 5.58
N TYR A 302 -4.93 -5.79 5.35
CA TYR A 302 -4.58 -7.12 5.84
C TYR A 302 -4.61 -7.18 7.37
N LEU A 303 -5.08 -8.32 7.87
CA LEU A 303 -5.03 -8.68 9.27
C LEU A 303 -3.59 -8.69 9.76
N SER A 304 -2.62 -9.14 8.97
CA SER A 304 -1.20 -9.09 9.34
C SER A 304 -0.74 -7.67 9.65
N THR A 305 -1.10 -6.73 8.79
CA THR A 305 -0.67 -5.34 8.90
C THR A 305 -1.39 -4.68 10.06
N LEU A 306 -2.69 -4.92 10.21
CA LEU A 306 -3.45 -4.50 11.38
C LEU A 306 -2.77 -5.02 12.65
N LEU A 307 -2.56 -6.33 12.79
CA LEU A 307 -2.08 -6.95 14.03
C LEU A 307 -0.62 -6.67 14.36
N PHE A 308 0.25 -6.38 13.39
CA PHE A 308 1.70 -6.30 13.66
C PHE A 308 2.35 -4.95 13.35
N ASP A 309 1.66 -4.03 12.68
CA ASP A 309 2.16 -2.68 12.49
C ASP A 309 1.56 -1.72 13.53
N ASN A 310 2.46 -1.04 14.26
CA ASN A 310 2.08 -0.06 15.27
C ASN A 310 1.35 1.15 14.68
N MET A 311 1.44 1.37 13.36
CA MET A 311 0.71 2.46 12.70
C MET A 311 -0.82 2.32 12.81
N TYR A 312 -1.35 1.13 13.11
CA TYR A 312 -2.78 0.86 13.25
C TYR A 312 -3.29 0.76 14.69
N GLN A 313 -2.46 1.08 15.70
CA GLN A 313 -2.73 0.86 17.13
C GLN A 313 -4.12 1.36 17.60
N ASN A 314 -4.58 2.50 17.07
CA ASN A 314 -5.81 3.18 17.50
C ASN A 314 -6.89 3.22 16.40
N VAL A 315 -6.71 2.49 15.30
CA VAL A 315 -7.54 2.64 14.10
C VAL A 315 -8.94 2.04 14.28
N LEU A 316 -9.07 0.88 14.92
CA LEU A 316 -10.38 0.25 15.17
C LEU A 316 -11.21 1.06 16.16
N GLU A 317 -10.57 1.57 17.21
CA GLU A 317 -11.19 2.50 18.14
C GLU A 317 -11.67 3.76 17.42
N TRP A 318 -10.86 4.34 16.54
CA TRP A 318 -11.25 5.52 15.76
C TRP A 318 -12.46 5.25 14.87
N PHE A 319 -12.52 4.10 14.18
CA PHE A 319 -13.70 3.72 13.41
C PHE A 319 -14.95 3.64 14.30
N ALA A 320 -14.82 3.05 15.49
CA ALA A 320 -15.94 2.90 16.44
C ALA A 320 -16.39 4.26 17.01
N ASN A 321 -15.45 5.10 17.44
CA ASN A 321 -15.73 6.34 18.17
C ASN A 321 -16.04 7.52 17.25
N SER A 322 -15.18 7.77 16.27
CA SER A 322 -15.26 8.97 15.42
C SER A 322 -16.13 8.73 14.18
N GLN A 323 -15.96 7.59 13.51
CA GLN A 323 -16.74 7.26 12.30
C GLN A 323 -18.07 6.56 12.63
N LYS A 324 -18.23 6.05 13.86
CA LYS A 324 -19.44 5.36 14.34
C LYS A 324 -19.84 4.18 13.46
N ILE A 325 -18.85 3.43 12.95
CA ILE A 325 -19.08 2.23 12.13
C ILE A 325 -19.67 1.13 13.02
N PRO A 326 -20.87 0.60 12.74
CA PRO A 326 -21.54 -0.36 13.62
C PRO A 326 -20.74 -1.64 13.88
N SER A 327 -20.12 -2.22 12.86
CA SER A 327 -19.30 -3.43 12.98
C SER A 327 -18.01 -3.21 13.79
N CYS A 328 -17.60 -1.96 14.00
CA CYS A 328 -16.48 -1.60 14.86
C CYS A 328 -16.88 -1.34 16.32
N ALA A 329 -18.17 -1.35 16.67
CA ALA A 329 -18.63 -1.10 18.04
C ALA A 329 -17.94 -1.95 19.13
N PRO A 330 -17.59 -3.24 18.90
CA PRO A 330 -16.85 -4.04 19.89
C PRO A 330 -15.47 -3.47 20.26
N PHE A 331 -14.85 -2.67 19.39
CA PHE A 331 -13.50 -2.13 19.58
C PHE A 331 -13.49 -0.72 20.16
N LYS A 332 -14.65 -0.24 20.63
CA LYS A 332 -14.77 1.06 21.27
C LYS A 332 -13.82 1.15 22.47
N ASN A 333 -12.98 2.20 22.49
CA ASN A 333 -11.98 2.44 23.55
C ASN A 333 -11.03 1.26 23.80
N THR A 334 -10.84 0.38 22.82
CA THR A 334 -9.99 -0.80 22.93
C THR A 334 -8.82 -0.67 21.96
N PRO A 335 -7.60 -0.40 22.45
CA PRO A 335 -6.45 -0.32 21.58
C PRO A 335 -6.09 -1.70 21.04
N LEU A 336 -5.42 -1.74 19.90
CA LEU A 336 -5.07 -2.99 19.25
C LEU A 336 -4.19 -3.92 20.11
N SER A 337 -3.33 -3.36 20.97
CA SER A 337 -2.54 -4.15 21.93
C SER A 337 -3.42 -5.04 22.81
N ASP A 338 -4.58 -4.54 23.21
CA ASP A 338 -5.51 -5.22 24.12
C ASP A 338 -6.37 -6.23 23.37
N ILE A 339 -6.56 -6.04 22.06
CA ILE A 339 -7.18 -7.01 21.17
C ILE A 339 -6.25 -8.20 20.93
N LYS A 340 -4.95 -7.95 20.71
CA LYS A 340 -3.97 -9.02 20.45
C LYS A 340 -3.91 -10.04 21.57
N VAL A 341 -3.99 -9.60 22.83
CA VAL A 341 -3.96 -10.50 24.00
C VAL A 341 -5.23 -11.36 24.14
N GLN A 342 -6.28 -11.08 23.37
CA GLN A 342 -7.50 -11.90 23.33
C GLN A 342 -7.40 -13.04 22.31
N LEU A 343 -6.41 -12.99 21.41
CA LEU A 343 -6.17 -14.04 20.42
C LEU A 343 -5.25 -15.10 21.00
N SER A 344 -5.75 -16.33 21.10
CA SER A 344 -5.05 -17.38 21.84
C SER A 344 -3.74 -17.85 21.21
N PHE A 345 -3.52 -17.53 19.93
CA PHE A 345 -2.29 -17.79 19.20
C PHE A 345 -1.27 -16.65 19.24
N LEU A 346 -1.54 -15.56 19.99
CA LEU A 346 -0.61 -14.42 20.19
C LEU A 346 -0.23 -14.23 21.67
N GLN A 347 -0.19 -15.31 22.43
CA GLN A 347 0.11 -15.31 23.85
C GLN A 347 1.00 -16.51 24.23
N ASN A 348 1.59 -16.44 25.42
CA ASN A 348 2.35 -17.58 25.94
C ASN A 348 1.43 -18.74 26.30
N GLY A 349 1.90 -19.96 26.03
CA GLY A 349 1.21 -21.20 26.37
C GLY A 349 0.58 -21.86 25.16
N PRO A 350 -0.05 -23.03 25.35
CA PRO A 350 -0.70 -23.73 24.27
C PRO A 350 -1.84 -22.88 23.70
N VAL A 351 -2.05 -22.95 22.38
CA VAL A 351 -3.27 -22.42 21.76
C VAL A 351 -4.49 -22.99 22.45
N SER A 352 -5.48 -22.11 22.68
CA SER A 352 -6.68 -22.47 23.40
C SER A 352 -7.37 -23.67 22.76
N SER A 353 -7.85 -24.60 23.60
CA SER A 353 -8.74 -25.68 23.15
C SER A 353 -10.13 -25.18 22.74
N LYS A 354 -10.39 -23.86 22.82
CA LYS A 354 -11.64 -23.19 22.42
C LYS A 354 -11.44 -22.33 21.16
N PRO A 355 -11.20 -22.93 19.98
CA PRO A 355 -10.94 -22.21 18.73
C PRO A 355 -12.09 -21.29 18.29
N GLN A 356 -13.30 -21.49 18.82
CA GLN A 356 -14.46 -20.65 18.54
C GLN A 356 -14.27 -19.20 19.01
N GLN A 357 -13.54 -18.95 20.10
CA GLN A 357 -13.30 -17.60 20.59
C GLN A 357 -12.38 -16.82 19.64
N ASP A 358 -11.28 -17.41 19.21
CA ASP A 358 -10.40 -16.78 18.20
C ASP A 358 -11.16 -16.53 16.90
N LYS A 359 -11.97 -17.50 16.45
CA LYS A 359 -12.81 -17.33 15.26
C LYS A 359 -13.76 -16.13 15.41
N GLN A 360 -14.40 -15.96 16.57
CA GLN A 360 -15.30 -14.82 16.83
C GLN A 360 -14.56 -13.48 16.80
N HIS A 361 -13.41 -13.35 17.48
CA HIS A 361 -12.62 -12.11 17.46
C HIS A 361 -12.12 -11.78 16.06
N LEU A 362 -11.62 -12.78 15.33
CA LEU A 362 -11.17 -12.60 13.95
C LEU A 362 -12.32 -12.19 13.02
N ASN A 363 -13.52 -12.74 13.20
CA ASN A 363 -14.70 -12.30 12.47
C ASN A 363 -15.03 -10.82 12.76
N GLN A 364 -15.04 -10.41 14.04
CA GLN A 364 -15.28 -9.01 14.40
C GLN A 364 -14.21 -8.08 13.80
N LEU A 365 -12.94 -8.48 13.84
CA LEU A 365 -11.83 -7.71 13.26
C LEU A 365 -11.96 -7.58 11.75
N PHE A 366 -12.37 -8.65 11.07
CA PHE A 366 -12.63 -8.65 9.64
C PHE A 366 -13.78 -7.70 9.28
N GLU A 367 -14.94 -7.88 9.93
CA GLU A 367 -16.14 -7.08 9.70
C GLU A 367 -15.86 -5.58 9.90
N CYS A 368 -15.23 -5.21 11.02
CA CYS A 368 -14.87 -3.82 11.26
C CYS A 368 -13.93 -3.25 10.19
N ARG A 369 -12.84 -3.96 9.84
CA ARG A 369 -11.87 -3.47 8.84
C ARG A 369 -12.50 -3.26 7.46
N MET A 370 -13.27 -4.26 7.02
CA MET A 370 -13.85 -4.28 5.68
C MET A 370 -14.99 -3.28 5.57
N ASP A 371 -15.98 -3.31 6.47
CA ASP A 371 -17.10 -2.35 6.43
C ASP A 371 -16.59 -0.91 6.54
N ALA A 372 -15.69 -0.63 7.49
CA ALA A 372 -15.22 0.74 7.71
C ALA A 372 -14.46 1.28 6.49
N THR A 373 -13.52 0.51 5.95
CA THR A 373 -12.73 0.96 4.79
C THR A 373 -13.59 1.05 3.54
N THR A 374 -14.50 0.09 3.32
CA THR A 374 -15.47 0.14 2.22
C THR A 374 -16.36 1.37 2.30
N GLN A 375 -16.95 1.64 3.48
CA GLN A 375 -17.82 2.79 3.67
C GLN A 375 -17.07 4.10 3.41
N LEU A 376 -15.85 4.24 3.93
CA LEU A 376 -15.02 5.42 3.69
C LEU A 376 -14.64 5.57 2.20
N LEU A 377 -14.36 4.46 1.51
CA LEU A 377 -14.03 4.48 0.08
C LEU A 377 -15.23 4.96 -0.74
N GLN A 378 -16.42 4.41 -0.51
CA GLN A 378 -17.65 4.82 -1.20
C GLN A 378 -17.93 6.32 -0.97
N GLN A 379 -17.79 6.79 0.28
CA GLN A 379 -17.93 8.22 0.60
C GLN A 379 -16.91 9.07 -0.16
N GLN A 380 -15.66 8.62 -0.25
CA GLN A 380 -14.60 9.34 -0.97
C GLN A 380 -14.83 9.34 -2.48
N ILE A 381 -15.32 8.24 -3.06
CA ILE A 381 -15.74 8.15 -4.47
C ILE A 381 -16.87 9.14 -4.75
N THR A 382 -17.95 9.12 -3.97
CA THR A 382 -19.07 10.06 -4.13
C THR A 382 -18.66 11.52 -3.99
N LYS A 383 -17.63 11.79 -3.17
CA LYS A 383 -17.10 13.14 -2.99
C LYS A 383 -16.24 13.61 -4.16
N ASP A 384 -15.36 12.74 -4.69
CA ASP A 384 -14.33 13.15 -5.65
C ASP A 384 -14.72 12.91 -7.11
N TYR A 385 -15.75 12.08 -7.36
CA TYR A 385 -16.19 11.68 -8.71
C TYR A 385 -17.68 11.93 -8.93
N PRO A 386 -18.07 12.43 -10.13
CA PRO A 386 -19.47 12.39 -10.53
C PRO A 386 -19.92 10.94 -10.75
N ALA A 387 -21.21 10.66 -10.55
CA ALA A 387 -21.76 9.30 -10.57
C ALA A 387 -21.48 8.55 -11.88
N ASP A 388 -21.57 9.22 -13.04
CA ASP A 388 -21.31 8.62 -14.36
C ASP A 388 -19.83 8.31 -14.63
N ASN A 389 -18.94 8.71 -13.72
CA ASN A 389 -17.50 8.57 -13.85
C ASN A 389 -16.86 7.96 -12.60
N ALA A 390 -17.64 7.31 -11.75
CA ALA A 390 -17.12 6.70 -10.55
C ALA A 390 -16.22 5.50 -10.91
N PRO A 391 -15.01 5.40 -10.33
CA PRO A 391 -14.17 4.22 -10.54
C PRO A 391 -14.86 2.99 -9.96
N SER A 392 -14.68 1.85 -10.63
CA SER A 392 -15.15 0.57 -10.12
C SER A 392 -14.22 0.03 -9.03
N ILE A 393 -14.74 -0.79 -8.12
CA ILE A 393 -14.02 -1.24 -6.94
C ILE A 393 -13.62 -2.71 -7.07
N ILE A 394 -12.34 -3.00 -6.85
CA ILE A 394 -11.79 -4.36 -6.77
C ILE A 394 -11.52 -4.68 -5.29
N MET A 395 -11.84 -5.89 -4.86
CA MET A 395 -11.47 -6.39 -3.54
C MET A 395 -10.06 -6.99 -3.56
N ILE A 396 -9.21 -6.62 -2.61
CA ILE A 396 -7.94 -7.31 -2.37
C ILE A 396 -8.04 -8.11 -1.09
N ALA A 397 -7.82 -9.42 -1.19
CA ALA A 397 -8.01 -10.37 -0.12
C ALA A 397 -6.67 -10.94 0.37
N GLU A 398 -6.45 -10.89 1.68
CA GLU A 398 -5.32 -11.58 2.31
C GLU A 398 -5.50 -13.09 2.17
N SER A 399 -4.48 -13.76 1.65
CA SER A 399 -4.48 -15.21 1.43
C SER A 399 -3.11 -15.81 1.75
N SER A 400 -2.45 -15.24 2.74
CA SER A 400 -1.09 -15.60 3.16
C SER A 400 -1.00 -15.96 4.64
N SER A 401 0.02 -16.72 5.00
CA SER A 401 0.18 -17.28 6.36
C SER A 401 0.74 -16.30 7.41
N ASN A 402 1.23 -15.13 6.99
CA ASN A 402 1.93 -14.13 7.81
C ASN A 402 1.19 -13.73 9.10
N ALA A 403 -0.13 -13.57 9.05
CA ALA A 403 -0.93 -13.21 10.22
C ALA A 403 -1.20 -14.35 11.21
N PHE A 404 -1.02 -15.60 10.78
CA PHE A 404 -1.69 -16.77 11.36
C PHE A 404 -0.76 -17.76 12.06
N PHE A 405 0.52 -17.42 12.14
CA PHE A 405 1.48 -18.15 12.95
C PHE A 405 1.21 -17.95 14.44
N GLU A 406 1.37 -19.02 15.21
CA GLU A 406 1.45 -18.96 16.66
C GLU A 406 2.68 -18.17 17.08
N ARG A 407 2.48 -17.24 18.01
CA ARG A 407 3.51 -16.37 18.56
C ARG A 407 3.39 -16.29 20.06
N ASN A 408 4.54 -16.26 20.72
CA ASN A 408 4.61 -15.94 22.14
C ASN A 408 4.27 -14.46 22.40
N LYS A 409 4.20 -14.07 23.67
CA LYS A 409 3.93 -12.68 24.09
C LYS A 409 4.94 -11.65 23.56
N ASP A 410 6.14 -12.11 23.18
CA ASP A 410 7.21 -11.29 22.62
C ASP A 410 7.17 -11.29 21.07
N TYR A 411 6.06 -11.79 20.49
CA TYR A 411 5.77 -11.91 19.06
C TYR A 411 6.73 -12.81 18.26
N GLN A 412 7.52 -13.63 18.95
CA GLN A 412 8.36 -14.64 18.32
C GLN A 412 7.49 -15.82 17.93
N ILE A 413 7.72 -16.32 16.72
CA ILE A 413 6.97 -17.45 16.18
C ILE A 413 7.35 -18.72 16.94
N GLU A 414 6.33 -19.45 17.38
CA GLU A 414 6.52 -20.72 18.08
C GLU A 414 7.12 -21.76 17.11
N PRO A 415 8.21 -22.43 17.50
CA PRO A 415 8.82 -23.46 16.67
C PRO A 415 7.91 -24.71 16.59
N ASN A 416 7.99 -25.43 15.47
CA ASN A 416 7.31 -26.71 15.26
C ASN A 416 5.77 -26.67 15.37
N GLN A 417 5.15 -25.50 15.14
CA GLN A 417 3.68 -25.42 15.06
C GLN A 417 3.13 -26.26 13.88
N PRO A 418 2.00 -26.96 14.04
CA PRO A 418 1.41 -27.74 12.95
C PRO A 418 1.01 -26.85 11.77
N GLU A 419 1.56 -27.11 10.59
CA GLU A 419 1.28 -26.30 9.38
C GLU A 419 -0.21 -26.29 9.02
N VAL A 420 -0.92 -27.39 9.28
CA VAL A 420 -2.36 -27.52 9.06
C VAL A 420 -3.19 -26.51 9.87
N LEU A 421 -2.73 -26.10 11.06
CA LEU A 421 -3.42 -25.09 11.86
C LEU A 421 -3.22 -23.69 11.29
N VAL A 422 -2.02 -23.40 10.79
CA VAL A 422 -1.72 -22.14 10.10
C VAL A 422 -2.57 -22.05 8.83
N GLU A 423 -2.59 -23.11 8.02
CA GLU A 423 -3.40 -23.17 6.81
C GLU A 423 -4.90 -23.04 7.10
N GLN A 424 -5.42 -23.70 8.14
CA GLN A 424 -6.84 -23.57 8.53
C GLN A 424 -7.21 -22.14 8.90
N ARG A 425 -6.31 -21.39 9.56
CA ARG A 425 -6.54 -19.97 9.87
C ARG A 425 -6.53 -19.11 8.60
N VAL A 426 -5.65 -19.39 7.63
CA VAL A 426 -5.68 -18.74 6.30
C VAL A 426 -6.97 -19.06 5.55
N TYR A 427 -7.39 -20.33 5.53
CA TYR A 427 -8.65 -20.78 4.93
C TYR A 427 -9.83 -19.97 5.49
N ASN A 428 -9.89 -19.82 6.81
CA ASN A 428 -10.96 -19.06 7.46
C ASN A 428 -10.94 -17.57 7.06
N GLU A 429 -9.78 -16.95 6.83
CA GLU A 429 -9.72 -15.56 6.33
C GLU A 429 -10.20 -15.45 4.89
N VAL A 430 -9.78 -16.37 4.02
CA VAL A 430 -10.26 -16.42 2.63
C VAL A 430 -11.77 -16.67 2.57
N GLU A 431 -12.32 -17.53 3.43
CA GLU A 431 -13.76 -17.75 3.57
C GLU A 431 -14.50 -16.45 3.95
N ARG A 432 -13.94 -15.63 4.87
CA ARG A 432 -14.53 -14.32 5.21
C ARG A 432 -14.58 -13.39 4.00
N TYR A 433 -13.50 -13.30 3.23
CA TYR A 433 -13.45 -12.49 2.02
C TYR A 433 -14.47 -12.95 0.97
N ILE A 434 -14.58 -14.26 0.72
CA ILE A 434 -15.57 -14.82 -0.21
C ILE A 434 -16.99 -14.47 0.24
N ASN A 435 -17.33 -14.72 1.51
CA ASN A 435 -18.66 -14.44 2.04
C ASN A 435 -18.99 -12.94 2.00
N TYR A 436 -18.01 -12.08 2.32
CA TYR A 436 -18.15 -10.62 2.27
C TYR A 436 -18.40 -10.13 0.85
N HIS A 437 -17.63 -10.64 -0.11
CA HIS A 437 -17.76 -10.32 -1.53
C HIS A 437 -19.13 -10.75 -2.08
N GLN A 438 -19.58 -11.98 -1.78
CA GLN A 438 -20.88 -12.50 -2.20
C GLN A 438 -22.08 -11.71 -1.65
N ARG A 439 -21.97 -11.12 -0.46
CA ARG A 439 -23.04 -10.27 0.11
C ARG A 439 -22.92 -8.78 -0.26
N THR A 440 -21.83 -8.37 -0.90
CA THR A 440 -21.60 -6.98 -1.36
C THR A 440 -21.21 -6.86 -2.85
N PRO A 441 -21.81 -7.63 -3.77
CA PRO A 441 -21.34 -7.70 -5.16
C PRO A 441 -21.54 -6.38 -5.93
N HIS A 442 -22.47 -5.54 -5.48
CA HIS A 442 -22.72 -4.21 -6.03
C HIS A 442 -21.65 -3.18 -5.64
N ILE A 443 -20.89 -3.45 -4.56
CA ILE A 443 -19.78 -2.60 -4.13
C ILE A 443 -18.51 -3.02 -4.86
N PHE A 444 -18.14 -4.31 -4.75
CA PHE A 444 -16.96 -4.87 -5.41
C PHE A 444 -17.32 -5.40 -6.79
N ASN A 445 -17.72 -4.47 -7.65
CA ASN A 445 -18.26 -4.73 -8.98
C ASN A 445 -17.19 -5.16 -10.00
N SER A 446 -15.90 -5.04 -9.67
CA SER A 446 -14.77 -5.47 -10.54
C SER A 446 -14.03 -6.71 -10.03
N GLY A 447 -14.61 -7.43 -9.07
CA GLY A 447 -14.12 -8.74 -8.65
C GLY A 447 -13.21 -8.72 -7.42
N ILE A 448 -12.43 -9.79 -7.27
CA ILE A 448 -11.57 -10.06 -6.11
C ILE A 448 -10.21 -10.60 -6.53
N ALA A 449 -9.13 -10.15 -5.90
CA ALA A 449 -7.80 -10.70 -6.10
C ALA A 449 -7.16 -11.20 -4.81
N TYR A 450 -6.39 -12.28 -4.94
CA TYR A 450 -5.68 -12.97 -3.85
C TYR A 450 -4.17 -13.00 -4.12
N PHE A 451 -3.37 -13.38 -3.13
CA PHE A 451 -1.93 -13.58 -3.29
C PHE A 451 -1.57 -15.01 -3.67
N LEU A 452 -0.92 -15.17 -4.82
CA LEU A 452 -0.37 -16.44 -5.29
C LEU A 452 1.17 -16.32 -5.38
N TYR A 453 1.83 -16.74 -4.31
CA TYR A 453 3.29 -16.80 -4.27
C TYR A 453 3.78 -18.05 -3.55
N PRO A 454 4.98 -18.54 -3.92
CA PRO A 454 5.56 -19.73 -3.31
C PRO A 454 6.01 -19.41 -1.90
N ASN A 455 6.21 -20.45 -1.11
CA ASN A 455 6.78 -20.36 0.23
C ASN A 455 8.14 -19.66 0.19
N ALA A 456 8.14 -18.37 0.49
CA ALA A 456 9.26 -17.48 0.31
C ALA A 456 9.65 -16.85 1.65
N TYR A 457 10.94 -16.59 1.80
CA TYR A 457 11.43 -15.84 2.94
C TYR A 457 11.31 -14.34 2.66
N ASP A 458 10.43 -13.67 3.39
CA ASP A 458 10.32 -12.22 3.40
C ASP A 458 11.39 -11.66 4.33
N TYR A 459 12.40 -11.02 3.75
CA TYR A 459 13.51 -10.41 4.48
C TYR A 459 13.10 -9.16 5.26
N SER A 460 12.00 -8.50 4.90
CA SER A 460 11.53 -7.27 5.54
C SER A 460 10.94 -7.56 6.92
N ILE A 461 10.20 -8.68 7.04
CA ILE A 461 9.61 -9.13 8.31
C ILE A 461 10.31 -10.36 8.90
N LYS A 462 11.36 -10.85 8.23
CA LYS A 462 12.19 -12.01 8.63
C LYS A 462 11.37 -13.28 8.87
N LEU A 463 10.46 -13.56 7.94
CA LEU A 463 9.49 -14.64 8.06
C LEU A 463 9.41 -15.42 6.75
N LYS A 464 9.33 -16.74 6.86
CA LYS A 464 8.89 -17.58 5.75
C LYS A 464 7.36 -17.51 5.64
N ILE A 465 6.84 -16.99 4.54
CA ILE A 465 5.42 -16.79 4.32
C ILE A 465 4.96 -17.70 3.17
N LYS A 466 3.84 -18.38 3.36
CA LYS A 466 3.17 -19.17 2.32
C LYS A 466 2.01 -18.35 1.74
N GLY A 467 1.97 -18.23 0.42
CA GLY A 467 0.79 -17.79 -0.32
C GLY A 467 -0.08 -18.97 -0.75
N VAL A 468 -1.14 -18.71 -1.53
CA VAL A 468 -2.12 -19.73 -1.96
C VAL A 468 -1.49 -20.92 -2.68
N GLN A 469 -0.36 -20.72 -3.36
CA GLN A 469 0.31 -21.76 -4.14
C GLN A 469 0.67 -22.99 -3.28
N ASP A 470 1.11 -22.75 -2.04
CA ASP A 470 1.57 -23.77 -1.10
C ASP A 470 0.55 -24.04 0.03
N LEU A 471 -0.71 -23.63 -0.17
CA LEU A 471 -1.83 -23.82 0.77
C LEU A 471 -2.98 -24.54 0.03
N PRO A 472 -2.92 -25.88 -0.12
CA PRO A 472 -3.80 -26.63 -1.01
C PRO A 472 -5.29 -26.49 -0.70
N THR A 473 -5.68 -26.46 0.58
CA THR A 473 -7.10 -26.31 0.96
C THR A 473 -7.62 -24.91 0.64
N VAL A 474 -6.79 -23.88 0.79
CA VAL A 474 -7.10 -22.50 0.43
C VAL A 474 -7.23 -22.37 -1.09
N LYS A 475 -6.31 -22.98 -1.83
CA LYS A 475 -6.34 -23.03 -3.31
C LYS A 475 -7.62 -23.70 -3.82
N SER A 476 -8.01 -24.83 -3.23
CA SER A 476 -9.26 -25.52 -3.58
C SER A 476 -10.49 -24.66 -3.28
N LEU A 477 -10.55 -24.00 -2.13
CA LEU A 477 -11.67 -23.11 -1.77
C LEU A 477 -11.88 -21.99 -2.81
N ILE A 478 -10.80 -21.34 -3.25
CA ILE A 478 -10.88 -20.27 -4.26
C ILE A 478 -11.35 -20.85 -5.60
N LYS A 479 -10.82 -22.01 -6.00
CA LYS A 479 -11.20 -22.69 -7.26
C LYS A 479 -12.66 -23.13 -7.27
N GLU A 480 -13.16 -23.70 -6.18
CA GLU A 480 -14.55 -24.14 -6.07
C GLU A 480 -15.52 -22.94 -6.12
N THR A 481 -15.12 -21.82 -5.52
CA THR A 481 -15.89 -20.57 -5.57
C THR A 481 -16.00 -20.05 -7.01
N LEU A 482 -14.90 -20.08 -7.74
CA LEU A 482 -14.85 -19.74 -9.17
C LEU A 482 -15.72 -20.64 -10.03
N GLN A 483 -15.67 -21.95 -9.82
CA GLN A 483 -16.47 -22.92 -10.57
C GLN A 483 -17.97 -22.65 -10.37
N LYS A 484 -18.42 -22.51 -9.13
CA LYS A 484 -19.83 -22.19 -8.81
C LYS A 484 -20.29 -20.90 -9.50
N GLN A 485 -19.46 -19.86 -9.50
CA GLN A 485 -19.79 -18.58 -10.13
C GLN A 485 -19.97 -18.68 -11.66
N ASN A 486 -19.22 -19.58 -12.31
CA ASN A 486 -19.31 -19.86 -13.75
C ASN A 486 -20.48 -20.78 -14.10
N ASP A 487 -20.78 -21.78 -13.27
CA ASP A 487 -21.92 -22.69 -13.48
C ASP A 487 -23.26 -21.93 -13.42
N ASP A 488 -23.37 -20.92 -12.55
CA ASP A 488 -24.51 -19.99 -12.49
C ASP A 488 -24.64 -19.07 -13.73
N GLN A 489 -23.78 -19.20 -14.75
CA GLN A 489 -23.84 -18.46 -16.02
C GLN A 489 -24.28 -19.30 -17.22
N GLU A 490 -24.51 -20.61 -17.09
CA GLU A 490 -25.13 -21.34 -18.20
C GLU A 490 -26.57 -20.84 -18.39
N PRO A 491 -26.92 -20.26 -19.55
CA PRO A 491 -28.31 -20.01 -19.85
C PRO A 491 -29.00 -21.37 -19.92
N VAL A 492 -30.16 -21.48 -19.28
CA VAL A 492 -31.10 -22.58 -19.55
C VAL A 492 -31.26 -22.62 -21.07
N ARG A 493 -30.66 -23.63 -21.71
CA ARG A 493 -30.87 -23.88 -23.13
C ARG A 493 -32.30 -24.38 -23.25
N GLU A 494 -33.21 -23.47 -23.57
CA GLU A 494 -34.53 -23.81 -24.11
C GLU A 494 -34.42 -24.34 -25.55
#